data_AF-R7H7V3-F1
#
_entry.id   AF-R7H7V3-F1
#
_cell.length_a   1.000
_cell.length_b   1.000
_cell.length_c   1.000
_cell.angle_alpha   90.00
_cell.angle_beta   90.00
_cell.angle_gamma   90.00
#
_symmetry.space_group_name_H-M   'P 1'
#
loop_
_entity.id
_entity.type
_entity.pdbx_description
1 polymer ?
#
loop_
_entity_poly.entity_id
_entity_poly.type
_entity_poly.pdbx_seq_one_letter_code
_entity_poly.pdbx_strand_id
1 'polypeptide(L)'
;MITTALAFCMVDMFDTLGTLYGACSRGNMLTEEGEVPNFEKAMLSDAIATVTGAICGTSTVTTFVESSAGVAEGARTGLAAFTTGVLFFVAMFLSPVAVLIPTCATSAALIYVGVLMMGGVADIEWHKPEVAVPSFMTIAMMPFAYNISYGIAFGLITYVFICIFTGRVKEIKPFTWVVGALFAIMFFMTH
;
A
#
# COMPACT_ATOMS: atom_id res chain seq x y z
N MET A 1 3.48 18.07 14.05
CA MET A 1 4.01 16.76 14.49
C MET A 1 2.91 15.72 14.67
N ILE A 2 1.89 15.95 15.50
CA ILE A 2 0.80 14.97 15.70
C ILE A 2 0.01 14.72 14.41
N THR A 3 -0.36 15.79 13.69
CA THR A 3 -1.09 15.70 12.41
C THR A 3 -0.31 14.95 11.33
N THR A 4 0.99 15.23 11.20
CA THR A 4 1.87 14.55 10.23
C THR A 4 2.12 13.10 10.60
N ALA A 5 2.33 12.79 11.88
CA ALA A 5 2.50 11.41 12.34
C ALA A 5 1.24 10.57 12.10
N LEU A 6 0.06 11.16 12.35
CA LEU A 6 -1.22 10.51 12.11
C LEU A 6 -1.49 10.31 10.61
N ALA A 7 -1.10 11.27 9.77
CA ALA A 7 -1.16 11.14 8.32
C ALA A 7 -0.25 10.01 7.80
N PHE A 8 1.02 9.96 8.24
CA PHE A 8 1.94 8.89 7.87
C PHE A 8 1.46 7.52 8.33
N CYS A 9 0.91 7.41 9.55
CA CYS A 9 0.33 6.17 10.05
C CYS A 9 -0.85 5.69 9.20
N MET A 10 -1.74 6.61 8.80
CA MET A 10 -2.84 6.28 7.89
C MET A 10 -2.35 5.84 6.52
N VAL A 11 -1.36 6.55 5.95
CA VAL A 11 -0.75 6.17 4.66
C VAL A 11 -0.11 4.79 4.73
N ASP A 12 0.70 4.55 5.77
CA ASP A 12 1.37 3.28 6.03
C ASP A 12 0.36 2.14 6.15
N MET A 13 -0.72 2.36 6.92
CA MET A 13 -1.82 1.40 7.02
C MET A 13 -2.42 1.10 5.64
N PHE A 14 -2.74 2.10 4.83
CA PHE A 14 -3.31 1.86 3.48
C PHE A 14 -2.32 1.22 2.51
N ASP A 15 -1.03 1.56 2.62
CA ASP A 15 0.04 0.95 1.84
C ASP A 15 0.13 -0.54 2.16
N THR A 16 0.31 -0.90 3.43
CA THR A 16 0.35 -2.30 3.90
C THR A 16 -0.90 -3.07 3.45
N LEU A 17 -2.10 -2.48 3.56
CA LEU A 17 -3.34 -3.11 3.11
C LEU A 17 -3.31 -3.40 1.60
N GLY A 18 -2.94 -2.41 0.79
CA GLY A 18 -2.89 -2.53 -0.66
C GLY A 18 -1.84 -3.53 -1.12
N THR A 19 -0.64 -3.47 -0.54
CA THR A 19 0.47 -4.36 -0.89
C THR A 19 0.23 -5.79 -0.42
N LEU A 20 -0.34 -5.98 0.78
CA LEU A 20 -0.69 -7.30 1.30
C LEU A 20 -1.78 -7.95 0.44
N TYR A 21 -2.83 -7.20 0.11
CA TYR A 21 -3.88 -7.69 -0.78
C TYR A 21 -3.31 -8.03 -2.17
N GLY A 22 -2.48 -7.15 -2.74
CA GLY A 22 -1.82 -7.37 -4.03
C GLY A 22 -0.94 -8.62 -4.04
N ALA A 23 -0.15 -8.83 -2.97
CA ALA A 23 0.68 -10.03 -2.82
C ALA A 23 -0.15 -11.31 -2.69
N CYS A 24 -1.21 -11.30 -1.88
CA CYS A 24 -2.10 -12.46 -1.72
C CYS A 24 -2.88 -12.79 -3.00
N SER A 25 -3.36 -11.77 -3.71
CA SER A 25 -4.07 -11.91 -4.99
C SER A 25 -3.19 -12.57 -6.05
N ARG A 26 -1.96 -12.07 -6.24
CA ARG A 26 -0.97 -12.66 -7.15
C ARG A 26 -0.54 -14.08 -6.78
N GLY A 27 -0.57 -14.40 -5.48
CA GLY A 27 -0.19 -15.71 -4.94
C GLY A 27 -1.29 -16.78 -4.93
N ASN A 28 -2.52 -16.46 -5.38
CA ASN A 28 -3.71 -17.29 -5.16
C ASN A 28 -3.85 -17.71 -3.67
N MET A 29 -3.57 -16.78 -2.75
CA MET A 29 -3.62 -16.99 -1.31
C MET A 29 -4.85 -16.36 -0.65
N LEU A 30 -5.71 -15.71 -1.43
CA LEU A 30 -6.98 -15.18 -0.94
C LEU A 30 -7.92 -16.33 -0.54
N THR A 31 -8.76 -16.11 0.47
CA THR A 31 -9.82 -17.04 0.85
C THR A 31 -10.87 -17.15 -0.26
N GLU A 32 -11.76 -18.14 -0.20
CA GLU A 32 -12.86 -18.30 -1.17
C GLU A 32 -13.79 -17.07 -1.25
N GLU A 33 -13.79 -16.25 -0.19
CA GLU A 33 -14.54 -14.99 -0.09
C GLU A 33 -13.76 -13.76 -0.62
N GLY A 34 -12.53 -13.96 -1.10
CA GLY A 34 -11.66 -12.90 -1.62
C GLY A 34 -10.95 -12.09 -0.53
N GLU A 35 -10.90 -12.58 0.71
CA GLU A 35 -10.27 -11.90 1.84
C GLU A 35 -8.84 -12.39 2.09
N VAL A 36 -8.03 -11.56 2.74
CA VAL A 36 -6.67 -11.93 3.15
C VAL A 36 -6.74 -12.85 4.37
N PRO A 37 -6.17 -14.07 4.30
CA PRO A 37 -6.19 -14.99 5.44
C PRO A 37 -5.39 -14.42 6.60
N ASN A 38 -5.92 -14.54 7.82
CA ASN A 38 -5.28 -14.02 9.04
C ASN A 38 -4.90 -12.53 8.97
N PHE A 39 -5.73 -11.71 8.31
CA PHE A 39 -5.52 -10.27 8.13
C PHE A 39 -5.03 -9.53 9.40
N GLU A 40 -5.68 -9.76 10.54
CA GLU A 40 -5.31 -9.13 11.81
C GLU A 40 -3.87 -9.49 12.24
N LYS A 41 -3.46 -10.75 12.06
CA LYS A 41 -2.09 -11.18 12.38
C LYS A 41 -1.07 -10.61 11.39
N ALA A 42 -1.44 -10.48 10.12
CA ALA A 42 -0.58 -9.87 9.11
C ALA A 42 -0.35 -8.39 9.41
N MET A 43 -1.42 -7.64 9.73
CA MET A 43 -1.30 -6.24 10.15
C MET A 43 -0.54 -6.07 11.47
N LEU A 44 -0.72 -6.99 12.43
CA LEU A 44 0.05 -6.98 13.67
C LEU A 44 1.55 -7.20 13.41
N SER A 45 1.89 -8.13 12.50
CA SER A 45 3.27 -8.38 12.10
C SER A 45 3.92 -7.15 11.47
N ASP A 46 3.18 -6.46 10.61
CA ASP A 46 3.61 -5.21 9.97
C ASP A 46 3.84 -4.09 11.01
N ALA A 47 2.89 -3.89 11.92
CA ALA A 47 3.03 -2.92 13.00
C ALA A 47 4.24 -3.21 13.91
N ILE A 48 4.48 -4.48 14.26
CA ILE A 48 5.67 -4.88 15.02
C ILE A 48 6.94 -4.59 14.22
N ALA A 49 6.96 -4.90 12.92
CA ALA A 49 8.11 -4.63 12.06
C ALA A 49 8.40 -3.12 11.95
N THR A 50 7.38 -2.29 11.75
CA THR A 50 7.50 -0.83 11.66
C THR A 50 7.94 -0.21 12.98
N VAL A 51 7.39 -0.63 14.13
CA VAL A 51 7.84 -0.15 15.45
C VAL A 51 9.28 -0.56 15.72
N THR A 52 9.65 -1.80 15.40
CA THR A 52 11.02 -2.29 15.58
C THR A 52 12.00 -1.55 14.66
N GLY A 53 11.62 -1.31 13.41
CA GLY A 53 12.40 -0.52 12.45
C GLY A 53 12.60 0.93 12.91
N ALA A 54 11.53 1.57 13.40
CA ALA A 54 11.60 2.92 13.95
C ALA A 54 12.54 3.02 15.16
N ILE A 55 12.54 2.02 16.06
CA ILE A 55 13.49 1.94 17.19
C ILE A 55 14.93 1.79 16.68
N CYS A 56 15.14 1.02 15.60
CA CYS A 56 16.43 0.89 14.93
C CYS A 56 16.82 2.12 14.08
N GLY A 57 15.98 3.16 14.02
CA GLY A 57 16.24 4.39 13.27
C GLY A 57 15.99 4.29 11.75
N THR A 58 15.27 3.27 11.29
CA THR A 58 14.89 3.12 9.88
C THR A 58 13.51 3.71 9.60
N SER A 59 13.18 3.87 8.31
CA SER A 59 11.82 4.22 7.86
C SER A 59 10.82 3.10 8.15
N THR A 60 9.54 3.33 7.83
CA THR A 60 8.48 2.32 7.96
C THR A 60 8.83 1.07 7.14
N VAL A 61 8.49 -0.10 7.70
CA VAL A 61 8.76 -1.39 7.07
C VAL A 61 7.44 -1.87 6.50
N THR A 62 7.37 -2.01 5.18
CA THR A 62 6.15 -2.40 4.46
C THR A 62 6.38 -3.67 3.63
N THR A 63 5.30 -4.28 3.18
CA THR A 63 5.34 -5.43 2.27
C THR A 63 5.57 -4.94 0.84
N PHE A 64 6.64 -5.42 0.19
CA PHE A 64 6.94 -5.02 -1.19
C PHE A 64 6.10 -5.77 -2.22
N VAL A 65 5.56 -5.06 -3.22
CA VAL A 65 4.79 -5.67 -4.32
C VAL A 65 5.63 -6.65 -5.13
N GLU A 66 6.93 -6.42 -5.24
CA GLU A 66 7.87 -7.30 -5.91
C GLU A 66 8.00 -8.65 -5.21
N SER A 67 7.72 -8.71 -3.90
CA SER A 67 7.68 -9.97 -3.16
C SER A 67 6.57 -10.89 -3.66
N SER A 68 5.53 -10.34 -4.31
CA SER A 68 4.48 -11.14 -4.93
C SER A 68 4.99 -12.08 -6.01
N ALA A 69 6.08 -11.74 -6.71
CA ALA A 69 6.72 -12.64 -7.67
C ALA A 69 7.29 -13.88 -6.97
N GLY A 70 7.92 -13.70 -5.80
CA GLY A 70 8.39 -14.82 -5.00
C GLY A 70 7.23 -15.70 -4.47
N VAL A 71 6.12 -15.06 -4.08
CA VAL A 71 4.91 -15.76 -3.64
C VAL A 71 4.29 -16.57 -4.80
N ALA A 72 4.25 -16.00 -6.00
CA ALA A 72 3.76 -16.66 -7.22
C ALA A 72 4.61 -17.89 -7.59
N GLU A 73 5.92 -17.84 -7.38
CA GLU A 73 6.86 -18.97 -7.56
C GLU A 73 6.81 -20.00 -6.41
N GLY A 74 5.92 -19.84 -5.43
CA GLY A 74 5.68 -20.84 -4.39
C GLY A 74 6.29 -20.54 -3.02
N ALA A 75 6.78 -19.33 -2.76
CA ALA A 75 7.20 -18.91 -1.42
C ALA A 75 6.00 -18.73 -0.47
N ARG A 76 5.57 -19.82 0.18
CA ARG A 76 4.36 -19.82 1.05
C ARG A 76 4.62 -19.88 2.55
N THR A 77 5.83 -20.23 2.98
CA THR A 77 6.15 -20.54 4.38
C THR A 77 6.85 -19.41 5.13
N GLY A 78 7.12 -18.27 4.47
CA GLY A 78 7.91 -17.17 5.02
C GLY A 78 9.43 -17.44 5.06
N LEU A 79 9.88 -18.67 4.79
CA LEU A 79 11.30 -19.01 4.76
C LEU A 79 12.06 -18.17 3.72
N ALA A 80 11.45 -17.93 2.55
CA ALA A 80 12.03 -17.06 1.53
C ALA A 80 12.25 -15.63 2.06
N ALA A 81 11.27 -15.05 2.75
CA ALA A 81 11.41 -13.72 3.35
C ALA A 81 12.52 -13.70 4.42
N PHE A 82 12.60 -14.73 5.26
CA PHE A 82 13.67 -14.87 6.25
C PHE A 82 15.06 -14.99 5.60
N THR A 83 15.21 -15.85 4.59
CA THR A 83 16.47 -16.01 3.86
C THR A 83 16.88 -14.72 3.16
N THR A 84 15.94 -14.01 2.53
CA THR A 84 16.19 -12.70 1.94
C THR A 84 16.66 -11.69 2.98
N GLY A 85 16.03 -11.65 4.16
CA GLY A 85 16.46 -10.79 5.28
C GLY A 85 17.88 -11.10 5.75
N VAL A 86 18.24 -12.38 5.92
CA VAL A 86 19.60 -12.79 6.29
C VAL A 86 20.61 -12.41 5.19
N LEU A 87 20.27 -12.61 3.92
CA LEU A 87 21.12 -12.21 2.79
C LEU A 87 21.33 -10.69 2.75
N PHE A 88 20.29 -9.90 3.01
CA PHE A 88 20.40 -8.44 3.11
C PHE A 88 21.25 -7.99 4.30
N PHE A 89 21.16 -8.69 5.44
CA PHE A 89 22.01 -8.45 6.59
C PHE A 89 23.49 -8.70 6.26
N VAL A 90 23.80 -9.77 5.52
CA VAL A 90 25.16 -10.02 5.02
C VAL A 90 25.57 -8.97 3.98
N ALA A 91 24.66 -8.58 3.08
CA ALA A 91 24.91 -7.57 2.06
C ALA A 91 25.21 -6.18 2.64
N MET A 92 24.77 -5.88 3.87
CA MET A 92 25.10 -4.64 4.56
C MET A 92 26.62 -4.45 4.75
N PHE A 93 27.38 -5.54 4.96
CA PHE A 93 28.85 -5.50 5.01
C PHE A 93 29.49 -5.27 3.63
N LEU A 94 28.74 -5.56 2.56
CA LEU A 94 29.08 -5.24 1.17
C LEU A 94 28.52 -3.88 0.71
N SER A 95 27.93 -3.09 1.60
CA SER A 95 27.42 -1.74 1.29
C SER A 95 28.38 -0.83 0.51
N PRO A 96 29.71 -0.81 0.72
CA PRO A 96 30.59 0.03 -0.11
C PRO A 96 30.61 -0.39 -1.59
N VAL A 97 30.31 -1.65 -1.91
CA VAL A 97 30.18 -2.12 -3.30
C VAL A 97 28.84 -1.67 -3.91
N ALA A 98 27.77 -1.60 -3.10
CA ALA A 98 26.46 -1.15 -3.57
C ALA A 98 26.46 0.35 -3.96
N VAL A 99 27.28 1.18 -3.33
CA VAL A 99 27.43 2.61 -3.66
C VAL A 99 28.09 2.83 -5.04
N LEU A 100 28.79 1.82 -5.58
CA LEU A 100 29.37 1.89 -6.93
C LEU A 100 28.32 1.75 -8.04
N ILE A 101 27.08 1.36 -7.72
CA ILE A 101 26.01 1.19 -8.69
C ILE A 101 25.55 2.58 -9.19
N PRO A 102 25.60 2.86 -10.50
CA PRO A 102 25.15 4.14 -11.05
C PRO A 102 23.68 4.41 -10.74
N THR A 103 23.35 5.66 -10.41
CA THR A 103 21.97 6.10 -10.19
C THR A 103 21.08 5.87 -11.42
N CYS A 104 21.65 5.94 -12.63
CA CYS A 104 20.93 5.61 -13.85
C CYS A 104 20.39 4.18 -13.86
N ALA A 105 21.13 3.22 -13.27
CA ALA A 105 20.71 1.82 -13.22
C ALA A 105 19.59 1.61 -12.19
N THR A 106 19.68 2.27 -11.03
CA THR A 106 18.63 2.18 -9.99
C THR A 106 17.34 2.87 -10.43
N SER A 107 17.42 4.03 -11.10
CA SER A 107 16.24 4.71 -11.65
C SER A 107 15.52 3.87 -12.70
N ALA A 108 16.26 3.21 -13.62
CA ALA A 108 15.64 2.33 -14.61
C ALA A 108 14.90 1.16 -13.97
N ALA A 109 15.48 0.56 -12.92
CA ALA A 109 14.83 -0.50 -12.16
C ALA A 109 13.53 0.00 -11.48
N LEU A 110 13.55 1.17 -10.83
CA LEU A 110 12.37 1.75 -10.18
C LEU A 110 11.25 2.10 -11.17
N ILE A 111 11.60 2.58 -12.36
CA ILE A 111 10.61 2.83 -13.42
C ILE A 111 9.92 1.51 -13.82
N TYR A 112 10.70 0.45 -13.99
CA TYR A 112 10.16 -0.86 -14.36
C TYR A 112 9.28 -1.45 -13.25
N VAL A 113 9.65 -1.28 -11.98
CA VAL A 113 8.79 -1.62 -10.84
C VAL A 113 7.44 -0.89 -10.92
N GLY A 114 7.46 0.42 -11.19
CA GLY A 114 6.23 1.19 -11.38
C GLY A 114 5.33 0.63 -12.50
N VAL A 115 5.94 0.18 -13.61
CA VAL A 115 5.19 -0.48 -14.71
C VAL A 115 4.57 -1.79 -14.25
N LEU A 116 5.25 -2.59 -13.42
CA LEU A 116 4.69 -3.82 -12.86
C LEU A 116 3.52 -3.52 -11.91
N MET A 117 3.60 -2.47 -11.09
CA MET A 117 2.52 -2.05 -10.19
C MET A 117 1.26 -1.59 -10.96
N MET A 118 1.42 -0.98 -12.14
CA MET A 118 0.29 -0.65 -13.02
C MET A 118 -0.49 -1.88 -13.49
N GLY A 119 0.08 -3.08 -13.42
CA GLY A 119 -0.64 -4.33 -13.67
C GLY A 119 -1.86 -4.52 -12.76
N GLY A 120 -1.84 -4.03 -11.51
CA GLY A 120 -2.99 -4.10 -10.61
C GLY A 120 -4.13 -3.15 -10.99
N VAL A 121 -3.83 -2.08 -11.73
CA VAL A 121 -4.83 -1.13 -12.24
C VAL A 121 -5.71 -1.77 -13.33
N ALA A 122 -5.21 -2.79 -14.01
CA ALA A 122 -5.96 -3.54 -15.02
C ALA A 122 -7.10 -4.37 -14.43
N ASP A 123 -6.96 -4.84 -13.19
CA ASP A 123 -7.97 -5.67 -12.51
C ASP A 123 -9.16 -4.86 -11.96
N ILE A 124 -9.11 -3.53 -12.06
CA ILE A 124 -10.19 -2.65 -11.60
C ILE A 124 -11.42 -2.78 -12.51
N GLU A 125 -12.61 -2.85 -11.91
CA GLU A 125 -13.88 -2.90 -12.64
C GLU A 125 -14.25 -1.55 -13.30
N TRP A 126 -13.57 -1.20 -14.39
CA TRP A 126 -13.75 0.06 -15.13
C TRP A 126 -15.15 0.29 -15.69
N HIS A 127 -15.94 -0.78 -15.83
CA HIS A 127 -17.31 -0.71 -16.33
C HIS A 127 -18.32 -0.19 -15.27
N LYS A 128 -17.97 -0.22 -13.99
CA LYS A 128 -18.80 0.31 -12.91
C LYS A 128 -18.32 1.71 -12.51
N PRO A 129 -19.09 2.78 -12.78
CA PRO A 129 -18.66 4.15 -12.48
C PRO A 129 -18.41 4.38 -10.97
N GLU A 130 -19.04 3.59 -10.11
CA GLU A 130 -18.89 3.63 -8.65
C GLU A 130 -17.48 3.27 -8.17
N VAL A 131 -16.75 2.45 -8.93
CA VAL A 131 -15.38 2.05 -8.61
C VAL A 131 -14.40 2.76 -9.55
N ALA A 132 -14.76 2.88 -10.83
CA ALA A 132 -13.91 3.49 -11.85
C ALA A 132 -13.57 4.96 -11.56
N VAL A 133 -14.54 5.78 -11.15
CA VAL A 133 -14.33 7.21 -10.92
C VAL A 133 -13.46 7.47 -9.68
N PRO A 134 -13.70 6.82 -8.52
CA PRO A 134 -12.80 6.93 -7.37
C PRO A 134 -11.39 6.45 -7.66
N SER A 135 -11.23 5.29 -8.31
CA SER A 135 -9.92 4.75 -8.65
C SER A 135 -9.14 5.68 -9.59
N PHE A 136 -9.80 6.24 -10.60
CA PHE A 136 -9.21 7.23 -11.49
C PHE A 136 -8.77 8.48 -10.72
N MET A 137 -9.63 9.01 -9.84
CA MET A 137 -9.32 10.20 -9.04
C MET A 137 -8.12 9.96 -8.11
N THR A 138 -8.04 8.79 -7.48
CA THR A 138 -6.89 8.40 -6.64
C THR A 138 -5.59 8.43 -7.43
N ILE A 139 -5.56 7.75 -8.59
CA ILE A 139 -4.36 7.64 -9.43
C ILE A 139 -3.93 9.00 -9.97
N ALA A 140 -4.88 9.86 -10.38
CA ALA A 140 -4.59 11.18 -10.91
C ALA A 140 -4.15 12.17 -9.82
N MET A 141 -4.79 12.15 -8.65
CA MET A 141 -4.51 13.11 -7.58
C MET A 141 -3.19 12.84 -6.87
N MET A 142 -2.69 11.59 -6.84
CA MET A 142 -1.41 11.27 -6.21
C MET A 142 -0.23 12.06 -6.83
N PRO A 143 0.01 12.04 -8.17
CA PRO A 143 1.01 12.89 -8.81
C PRO A 143 0.72 14.39 -8.69
N PHE A 144 -0.55 14.81 -8.85
CA PHE A 144 -0.89 16.24 -8.83
C PHE A 144 -0.70 16.87 -7.44
N ALA A 145 -0.98 16.13 -6.38
CA ALA A 145 -0.82 16.60 -5.00
C ALA A 145 0.60 16.38 -4.44
N TYR A 146 1.49 15.70 -5.20
CA TYR A 146 2.82 15.25 -4.74
C TYR A 146 2.78 14.53 -3.38
N ASN A 147 1.65 13.88 -3.07
CA ASN A 147 1.40 13.31 -1.75
C ASN A 147 0.39 12.16 -1.85
N ILE A 148 0.85 10.98 -1.45
CA ILE A 148 0.09 9.73 -1.47
C ILE A 148 -1.16 9.85 -0.59
N SER A 149 -1.05 10.44 0.60
CA SER A 149 -2.17 10.63 1.54
C SER A 149 -3.30 11.44 0.92
N TYR A 150 -2.98 12.56 0.25
CA TYR A 150 -4.00 13.37 -0.39
C TYR A 150 -4.67 12.62 -1.54
N GLY A 151 -3.91 11.87 -2.34
CA GLY A 151 -4.48 11.04 -3.40
C GLY A 151 -5.47 9.98 -2.88
N ILE A 152 -5.10 9.23 -1.83
CA ILE A 152 -5.98 8.25 -1.18
C ILE A 152 -7.22 8.94 -0.60
N ALA A 153 -7.05 10.09 0.06
CA ALA A 153 -8.14 10.87 0.64
C ALA A 153 -9.16 11.29 -0.44
N PHE A 154 -8.69 11.89 -1.54
CA PHE A 154 -9.56 12.32 -2.64
C PHE A 154 -10.29 11.14 -3.29
N GLY A 155 -9.61 10.00 -3.46
CA GLY A 155 -10.22 8.76 -3.92
C GLY A 155 -11.39 8.31 -3.05
N LEU A 156 -11.14 8.23 -1.73
CA LEU A 156 -12.11 7.73 -0.77
C LEU A 156 -13.29 8.71 -0.57
N ILE A 157 -13.03 10.01 -0.59
CA ILE A 157 -14.08 11.04 -0.58
C ILE A 157 -14.95 10.90 -1.84
N THR A 158 -14.35 10.74 -3.01
CA THR A 158 -15.07 10.56 -4.28
C THR A 158 -15.93 9.30 -4.25
N TYR A 159 -15.42 8.20 -3.68
CA TYR A 159 -16.19 6.97 -3.47
C TYR A 159 -17.43 7.20 -2.59
N VAL A 160 -17.26 7.84 -1.43
CA VAL A 160 -18.36 8.16 -0.51
C VAL A 160 -19.41 9.06 -1.19
N PHE A 161 -18.97 10.09 -1.92
CA PHE A 161 -19.86 10.96 -2.68
C PHE A 161 -20.69 10.17 -3.69
N ILE A 162 -20.05 9.30 -4.48
CA ILE A 162 -20.76 8.51 -5.50
C ILE A 162 -21.77 7.56 -4.85
N CYS A 163 -21.39 6.83 -3.79
CA CYS A 163 -22.32 5.93 -3.08
C CYS A 163 -23.53 6.67 -2.46
N ILE A 164 -23.36 7.93 -2.05
CA ILE A 164 -24.47 8.77 -1.57
C ILE A 164 -25.43 9.09 -2.73
N PHE A 165 -24.90 9.49 -3.89
CA PHE A 165 -25.71 9.86 -5.06
C PHE A 165 -26.35 8.66 -5.77
N THR A 166 -25.74 7.47 -5.75
CA THR A 166 -26.34 6.23 -6.29
C THR A 166 -27.26 5.52 -5.30
N GLY A 167 -27.48 6.06 -4.10
CA GLY A 167 -28.42 5.51 -3.11
C GLY A 167 -27.94 4.23 -2.41
N ARG A 168 -26.70 3.78 -2.64
CA ARG A 168 -26.10 2.59 -2.02
C ARG A 168 -25.43 2.88 -0.68
N VAL A 169 -26.03 3.78 0.09
CA VAL A 169 -25.48 4.25 1.38
C VAL A 169 -25.35 3.11 2.41
N LYS A 170 -26.15 2.03 2.25
CA LYS A 170 -26.14 0.85 3.13
C LYS A 170 -24.99 -0.14 2.87
N GLU A 171 -24.31 -0.06 1.73
CA GLU A 171 -23.13 -0.91 1.44
C GLU A 171 -21.82 -0.31 1.97
N ILE A 172 -21.87 0.94 2.46
CA ILE A 172 -20.70 1.62 2.99
C ILE A 172 -20.36 1.01 4.35
N LYS A 173 -19.25 0.24 4.40
CA LYS A 173 -18.70 -0.25 5.67
C LYS A 173 -18.40 0.97 6.58
N PRO A 174 -18.68 0.89 7.89
CA PRO A 174 -18.46 2.00 8.84
C PRO A 174 -17.04 2.59 8.78
N PHE A 175 -16.07 1.74 8.43
CA PHE A 175 -14.66 2.10 8.24
C PHE A 175 -14.45 3.20 7.18
N THR A 176 -15.13 3.14 6.04
CA THR A 176 -15.01 4.14 4.97
C THR A 176 -15.59 5.49 5.40
N TRP A 177 -16.62 5.47 6.26
CA TRP A 177 -17.19 6.69 6.86
C TRP A 177 -16.24 7.34 7.86
N VAL A 178 -15.61 6.53 8.72
CA VAL A 178 -14.61 7.01 9.68
C VAL A 178 -13.40 7.60 8.95
N VAL A 179 -12.86 6.90 7.96
CA VAL A 179 -11.70 7.36 7.17
C VAL A 179 -12.04 8.64 6.38
N GLY A 180 -13.22 8.69 5.75
CA GLY A 180 -13.68 9.90 5.05
C GLY A 180 -13.84 11.10 5.98
N ALA A 181 -14.41 10.90 7.17
CA ALA A 181 -14.52 11.94 8.19
C ALA A 181 -13.15 12.37 8.73
N LEU A 182 -12.23 11.44 8.95
CA LEU A 182 -10.88 11.73 9.44
C LEU A 182 -10.05 12.51 8.43
N PHE A 183 -10.14 12.16 7.14
CA PHE A 183 -9.49 12.93 6.08
C PHE A 183 -10.16 14.29 5.84
N ALA A 184 -11.48 14.39 5.97
CA ALA A 184 -12.17 15.68 5.94
C ALA A 184 -11.72 16.59 7.09
N ILE A 185 -11.55 16.04 8.30
CA ILE A 185 -10.97 16.74 9.46
C ILE A 185 -9.51 17.12 9.20
N MET A 186 -8.71 16.22 8.63
CA MET A 186 -7.32 16.52 8.28
C MET A 186 -7.22 17.66 7.26
N PHE A 187 -8.10 17.69 6.27
CA PHE A 187 -8.17 18.76 5.28
C PHE A 187 -8.60 20.10 5.92
N PHE A 188 -9.55 20.06 6.87
CA PHE A 188 -9.99 21.23 7.63
C PHE A 188 -9.00 21.73 8.68
N MET A 189 -8.16 20.86 9.25
CA MET A 189 -7.15 21.23 10.26
C MET A 189 -5.79 21.60 9.68
N THR A 190 -5.52 21.23 8.41
CA THR A 190 -4.26 21.59 7.72
C THR A 190 -4.35 22.97 7.04
N HIS A 191 -5.54 23.58 7.04
CA HIS A 191 -5.78 24.94 6.57
C HIS A 191 -6.02 25.91 7.75
#